data_AF-A7TLV1-F1
#
_entry.id   AF-A7TLV1-F1
#
_cell.length_a   1.000
_cell.length_b   1.000
_cell.length_c   1.000
_cell.angle_alpha   90.00
_cell.angle_beta   90.00
_cell.angle_gamma   90.00
#
_symmetry.space_group_name_H-M   'P 1'
#
loop_
_entity.id
_entity.type
_entity.pdbx_description
1 polymer ?
#
loop_
_entity_poly.entity_id
_entity_poly.type
_entity_poly.pdbx_seq_one_letter_code
_entity_poly.pdbx_strand_id
1 'polypeptide(L)' 'MSGMFQVPGQGAGAGMPRKPKSKFQEFRESPMYTVLVNGAFFVAGVAFIHSPLMEMLAPEL' A
#
# COMPACT_ATOMS: atom_id res chain seq x y z
N MET A 1 -38.62 4.36 34.30
CA MET A 1 -38.39 2.96 34.72
C MET A 1 -38.66 2.05 33.54
N SER A 2 -37.91 0.95 33.43
CA SER A 2 -37.69 0.02 32.29
C SER A 2 -36.91 0.62 31.09
N GLY A 3 -35.58 0.52 31.01
CA GLY A 3 -34.67 -0.45 31.59
C GLY A 3 -34.11 -1.34 30.48
N MET A 4 -32.84 -1.11 30.16
CA MET A 4 -31.87 -2.15 29.80
C MET A 4 -32.31 -3.24 28.82
N PHE A 5 -32.14 -2.94 27.53
CA PHE A 5 -31.48 -3.90 26.64
C PHE A 5 -30.18 -3.27 26.10
N GLN A 6 -29.32 -2.89 27.04
CA GLN A 6 -27.89 -2.80 26.77
C GLN A 6 -27.39 -4.24 26.62
N VAL A 7 -27.13 -4.64 25.38
CA VAL A 7 -26.32 -5.81 25.09
C VAL A 7 -24.97 -5.61 25.79
N PRO A 8 -24.52 -6.52 26.66
CA PRO A 8 -23.17 -6.51 27.21
C PRO A 8 -22.20 -6.88 26.08
N GLY A 9 -21.85 -5.87 25.29
CA GLY A 9 -21.00 -5.97 24.09
C GLY A 9 -20.45 -4.60 23.66
N GLN A 10 -20.47 -3.63 24.57
CA GLN A 10 -19.52 -2.53 24.57
C GLN A 10 -18.12 -3.16 24.75
N GLY A 11 -17.16 -3.02 23.85
CA GLY A 11 -17.20 -2.37 22.56
C GLY A 11 -15.93 -2.61 21.75
N ALA A 12 -16.03 -2.39 20.45
CA ALA A 12 -14.90 -2.17 19.55
C ALA A 12 -15.46 -1.66 18.22
N GLY A 13 -15.76 -0.35 18.11
CA GLY A 13 -16.23 0.17 16.82
C GLY A 13 -16.44 1.67 16.72
N ALA A 14 -16.62 2.38 17.82
CA ALA A 14 -16.77 3.84 17.82
C ALA A 14 -15.75 4.44 18.78
N GLY A 15 -14.62 4.92 18.24
CA GLY A 15 -13.65 5.71 19.00
C GLY A 15 -12.39 4.98 19.46
N MET A 16 -11.88 3.99 18.72
CA MET A 16 -10.46 3.64 18.89
C MET A 16 -9.65 4.89 18.48
N PRO A 17 -8.82 5.49 19.35
CA PRO A 17 -7.95 6.56 18.92
C PRO A 17 -7.08 6.01 17.79
N ARG A 18 -7.35 6.46 16.56
CA ARG A 18 -6.44 6.21 15.43
C ARG A 18 -5.12 6.80 15.90
N LYS A 19 -4.16 5.92 16.24
CA LYS A 19 -2.78 6.33 16.48
C LYS A 19 -2.42 7.33 15.38
N PRO A 20 -1.84 8.49 15.70
CA PRO A 20 -1.48 9.48 14.69
C PRO A 20 -0.68 8.77 13.61
N LYS A 21 -1.24 8.72 12.39
CA LYS A 21 -0.62 7.99 11.29
C LYS A 21 0.73 8.64 11.03
N SER A 22 1.77 7.81 10.87
CA SER A 22 3.05 8.31 10.40
C SER A 22 2.87 8.95 9.03
N LYS A 23 3.59 10.03 8.74
CA LYS A 23 3.56 10.70 7.43
C LYS A 23 3.84 9.73 6.27
N PHE A 24 4.64 8.70 6.53
CA PHE A 24 4.87 7.64 5.56
C PHE A 24 3.66 6.73 5.34
N GLN A 25 2.91 6.38 6.40
CA GLN A 25 1.66 5.63 6.27
C GLN A 25 0.60 6.44 5.53
N GLU A 26 0.47 7.73 5.85
CA GLU A 26 -0.42 8.66 5.16
C GLU A 26 -0.09 8.75 3.66
N PHE A 27 1.20 8.82 3.31
CA PHE A 27 1.65 8.80 1.92
C PHE A 27 1.37 7.46 1.22
N ARG A 28 1.69 6.32 1.85
CA ARG A 28 1.46 4.99 1.24
C ARG A 28 -0.01 4.68 0.96
N GLU A 29 -0.90 5.22 1.78
CA GLU A 29 -2.35 5.09 1.57
C GLU A 29 -2.89 6.06 0.50
N SER A 30 -2.07 7.01 0.03
CA SER A 30 -2.50 7.97 -1.00
C SER A 30 -2.49 7.33 -2.41
N PRO A 31 -3.38 7.78 -3.32
CA PRO A 31 -3.36 7.34 -4.72
C PRO A 31 -2.03 7.60 -5.43
N MET A 32 -1.30 8.65 -5.01
CA MET A 32 0.00 9.01 -5.58
C MET A 32 1.08 7.96 -5.34
N TYR A 33 0.99 7.21 -4.24
CA TYR A 33 1.95 6.15 -3.96
C TYR A 33 1.94 5.11 -5.09
N THR A 34 0.75 4.67 -5.52
CA THR A 34 0.60 3.71 -6.62
C THR A 34 1.14 4.25 -7.93
N VAL A 35 0.87 5.52 -8.25
CA VAL A 35 1.38 6.16 -9.48
C VAL A 35 2.91 6.18 -9.50
N LEU A 36 3.53 6.61 -8.39
CA LEU A 36 4.98 6.70 -8.27
C LEU A 36 5.64 5.32 -8.31
N VAL A 37 5.06 4.34 -7.61
CA VAL A 37 5.58 2.97 -7.60
C VAL A 37 5.55 2.36 -9.00
N ASN A 38 4.44 2.47 -9.71
CA ASN A 38 4.34 1.94 -11.08
C ASN A 38 5.22 2.73 -12.07
N GLY A 39 5.30 4.06 -11.91
CA GLY A 39 6.21 4.88 -12.72
C GLY A 39 7.68 4.48 -12.51
N ALA A 40 8.09 4.22 -11.27
CA ALA A 40 9.42 3.73 -10.96
C ALA A 40 9.68 2.35 -11.57
N PHE A 41 8.72 1.42 -11.47
CA PHE A 41 8.84 0.10 -12.09
C PHE A 41 8.91 0.17 -13.62
N PHE A 42 8.17 1.08 -14.25
CA PHE A 42 8.24 1.27 -15.70
C PHE A 42 9.63 1.74 -16.14
N VAL A 43 10.18 2.78 -15.50
CA VAL A 43 11.52 3.29 -15.83
C VAL A 43 12.58 2.23 -15.57
N ALA A 44 12.49 1.50 -14.46
CA ALA A 44 13.39 0.40 -14.15
C ALA A 44 13.30 -0.72 -15.21
N GLY A 45 12.08 -1.07 -15.66
CA GLY A 45 11.86 -2.04 -16.72
C GLY A 45 12.44 -1.60 -18.07
N VAL A 46 12.26 -0.33 -18.46
CA VAL A 46 12.86 0.22 -19.68
C VAL A 46 14.39 0.17 -19.61
N ALA A 47 14.98 0.58 -18.49
CA ALA A 47 16.42 0.52 -18.28
C ALA A 47 16.94 -0.93 -18.31
N PHE A 48 16.19 -1.88 -17.75
CA PHE A 48 16.53 -3.29 -17.77
C PHE A 48 16.49 -3.88 -19.19
N ILE A 49 15.42 -3.61 -19.96
CA ILE A 49 15.27 -4.04 -21.36
C ILE A 49 16.42 -3.55 -22.24
N HIS A 50 16.86 -2.31 -22.03
CA HIS A 50 17.99 -1.72 -22.76
C HIS A 50 19.36 -2.04 -22.14
N SER A 51 19.41 -2.79 -21.05
CA SER A 51 20.68 -3.16 -20.42
C SER A 51 21.23 -4.44 -21.03
N PRO A 52 22.57 -4.63 -21.03
CA PRO A 52 23.22 -5.88 -21.46
C PRO A 52 22.78 -7.11 -20.65
N LEU A 53 22.18 -6.92 -19.47
CA LEU A 53 21.63 -8.04 -18.68
C LEU A 53 20.51 -8.78 -19.41
N MET A 54 19.77 -8.08 -20.27
CA MET A 54 18.72 -8.71 -21.07
C MET A 54 19.27 -9.55 -22.22
N GLU A 55 20.46 -9.24 -22.72
CA GLU A 55 21.14 -10.07 -23.73
C GLU A 55 21.58 -11.42 -23.14
N MET A 56 21.95 -11.45 -21.85
CA MET A 56 22.29 -12.70 -21.15
C MET A 56 21.08 -13.63 -20.96
N LEU A 57 19.86 -13.09 -21.04
CA LEU A 57 18.62 -13.85 -20.95
C LEU A 57 18.12 -14.31 -22.32
N ALA A 58 18.70 -13.80 -23.41
CA ALA A 58 18.35 -14.23 -24.75
C ALA A 58 18.88 -15.65 -25.00
N PRO A 59 18.08 -16.56 -25.59
CA PRO A 59 18.58 -17.86 -26.00
C PRO A 59 19.63 -17.70 -27.09
N GLU A 60 20.79 -18.33 -26.92
CA GLU A 60 21.71 -18.54 -28.03
C GLU A 60 21.15 -19.65 -28.93
N LEU A 61 20.99 -19.36 -30.22
CA LEU A 61 20.53 -20.31 -31.24
C LEU A 61 21.69 -21.13 -31.80
#